data_AF-A0A5J6CZB3-F1
#
_entry.id   AF-A0A5J6CZB3-F1
#
_cell.length_a   1.000
_cell.length_b   1.000
_cell.length_c   1.000
_cell.angle_alpha   90.00
_cell.angle_beta   90.00
_cell.angle_gamma   90.00
#
_symmetry.space_group_name_H-M   'P 1'
#
loop_
_entity.id
_entity.type
_entity.pdbx_description
1 polymer ?
#
loop_
_entity_poly.entity_id
_entity_poly.type
_entity_poly.pdbx_seq_one_letter_code
_entity_poly.pdbx_strand_id
1 'polypeptide(L)'
;INAITTGELISLSEQELVDCDTTNEGCNGGYMDYAFEWVINNGGIDSEANYPYTGQADSVCNTTKEEIKVVSIDGYEDVATSESALLCAVVQQPVSVGIDGSSLDFQLYTGGIYDGDCSGNPDDIDHAVLVVGYGQQGGTDYWIVKNSWGTDWGMQGYIYIRRNTGLPYGVCAIDAMASYPTKQFAPAATPPSPAPPPPSPPPPPTPPSPSPSQCGDYSYCPSDETCCCLVELGGFCL
;
A
#
# COMPACT_ATOMS: atom_id res chain seq x y z
N ILE A 1 -2.11 -6.59 2.43
CA ILE A 1 -1.11 -5.94 1.55
C ILE A 1 -0.77 -4.50 1.97
N ASN A 2 -1.72 -3.62 2.30
CA ASN A 2 -1.43 -2.20 2.63
C ASN A 2 -0.31 -2.00 3.65
N ALA A 3 -0.40 -2.64 4.83
CA ALA A 3 0.62 -2.55 5.87
C ALA A 3 2.01 -3.00 5.42
N ILE A 4 2.11 -3.97 4.50
CA ILE A 4 3.38 -4.45 3.94
C ILE A 4 3.98 -3.38 3.00
N THR A 5 3.13 -2.76 2.18
CA THR A 5 3.55 -1.78 1.18
C THR A 5 3.84 -0.39 1.77
N THR A 6 3.05 0.06 2.73
CA THR A 6 3.12 1.44 3.26
C THR A 6 3.68 1.53 4.68
N GLY A 7 3.70 0.42 5.42
CA GLY A 7 3.99 0.40 6.86
C GLY A 7 2.81 0.79 7.75
N GLU A 8 1.66 1.14 7.17
CA GLU A 8 0.46 1.56 7.91
C GLU A 8 -0.59 0.45 7.98
N LEU A 9 -0.86 0.00 9.20
CA LEU A 9 -1.92 -0.98 9.48
C LEU A 9 -3.23 -0.24 9.80
N ILE A 10 -4.15 -0.23 8.83
CA ILE A 10 -5.45 0.43 8.92
C ILE A 10 -6.53 -0.65 8.88
N SER A 11 -7.50 -0.58 9.79
CA SER A 11 -8.72 -1.40 9.72
C SER A 11 -9.65 -0.83 8.65
N LEU A 12 -10.03 -1.67 7.68
CA LEU A 12 -10.86 -1.29 6.53
C LEU A 12 -12.29 -1.74 6.75
N SER A 13 -13.25 -1.10 6.08
CA SER A 13 -14.68 -1.37 6.27
C SER A 13 -15.14 -2.59 5.49
N GLU A 14 -15.46 -3.69 6.16
CA GLU A 14 -16.20 -4.79 5.53
C GLU A 14 -17.64 -4.38 5.18
N GLN A 15 -18.23 -3.44 5.94
CA GLN A 15 -19.61 -2.99 5.72
C GLN A 15 -19.79 -2.24 4.40
N GLU A 16 -18.79 -1.46 3.98
CA GLU A 16 -18.83 -0.78 2.67
C GLU A 16 -18.95 -1.82 1.54
N LEU A 17 -18.23 -2.95 1.62
CA LEU A 17 -18.40 -4.04 0.66
C LEU A 17 -19.80 -4.63 0.73
N VAL A 18 -20.29 -4.93 1.95
CA VAL A 18 -21.63 -5.53 2.13
C VAL A 18 -22.75 -4.66 1.56
N ASP A 19 -22.66 -3.33 1.71
CA ASP A 19 -23.71 -2.40 1.29
C ASP A 19 -23.57 -1.92 -0.17
N CYS A 20 -22.33 -1.79 -0.66
CA CYS A 20 -22.03 -1.08 -1.92
C CYS A 20 -21.53 -1.98 -3.06
N ASP A 21 -20.96 -3.15 -2.76
CA ASP A 21 -20.55 -4.11 -3.79
C ASP A 21 -21.75 -4.91 -4.31
N THR A 22 -22.42 -4.33 -5.30
CA THR A 22 -23.57 -4.97 -5.99
C THR A 22 -23.18 -6.15 -6.90
N THR A 23 -21.89 -6.47 -7.05
CA THR A 23 -21.45 -7.70 -7.75
C THR A 23 -21.50 -8.93 -6.85
N ASN A 24 -21.50 -8.71 -5.53
CA ASN A 24 -21.76 -9.70 -4.50
C ASN A 24 -23.17 -9.54 -3.91
N GLU A 25 -23.58 -10.45 -3.02
CA GLU A 25 -24.95 -10.52 -2.50
C GLU A 25 -25.06 -10.10 -1.03
N GLY A 26 -24.12 -9.27 -0.56
CA GLY A 26 -24.06 -8.77 0.81
C GLY A 26 -24.07 -9.92 1.83
N CYS A 27 -25.06 -9.94 2.72
CA CYS A 27 -25.21 -11.00 3.73
C CYS A 27 -25.58 -12.38 3.17
N ASN A 28 -25.94 -12.51 1.88
CA ASN A 28 -26.25 -13.81 1.28
C ASN A 28 -25.02 -14.53 0.71
N GLY A 29 -23.85 -13.87 0.75
CA GLY A 29 -22.59 -14.43 0.30
C GLY A 29 -21.95 -13.63 -0.83
N GLY A 30 -20.80 -14.12 -1.27
CA GLY A 30 -20.00 -13.48 -2.30
C GLY A 30 -18.64 -14.13 -2.48
N TYR A 31 -17.86 -13.58 -3.41
CA TYR A 31 -16.51 -14.02 -3.75
C TYR A 31 -15.48 -12.91 -3.49
N MET A 32 -14.30 -13.30 -3.01
CA MET A 32 -13.26 -12.37 -2.56
C MET A 32 -12.60 -11.62 -3.72
N ASP A 33 -12.44 -12.27 -4.87
CA ASP A 33 -11.95 -11.67 -6.12
C ASP A 33 -12.90 -10.59 -6.65
N TYR A 34 -14.21 -10.81 -6.58
CA TYR A 34 -15.22 -9.80 -6.95
C TYR A 34 -15.14 -8.58 -6.03
N ALA A 35 -14.95 -8.80 -4.72
CA ALA A 35 -14.74 -7.70 -3.78
C ALA A 35 -13.45 -6.93 -4.10
N PHE A 36 -12.36 -7.59 -4.50
CA PHE A 36 -11.14 -6.90 -4.93
C PHE A 36 -11.37 -6.07 -6.21
N GLU A 37 -12.04 -6.66 -7.21
CA GLU A 37 -12.43 -5.96 -8.44
C GLU A 37 -13.30 -4.73 -8.14
N TRP A 38 -14.24 -4.85 -7.20
CA TRP A 38 -15.06 -3.72 -6.76
C TRP A 38 -14.21 -2.62 -6.12
N VAL A 39 -13.28 -2.96 -5.21
CA VAL A 39 -12.37 -1.96 -4.59
C VAL A 39 -11.55 -1.21 -5.64
N ILE A 40 -11.10 -1.90 -6.69
CA ILE A 40 -10.36 -1.26 -7.80
C ILE A 40 -11.27 -0.27 -8.52
N ASN A 41 -12.46 -0.70 -8.93
CA ASN A 41 -13.41 0.12 -9.71
C ASN A 41 -13.98 1.30 -8.91
N ASN A 42 -14.11 1.13 -7.60
CA ASN A 42 -14.53 2.15 -6.65
C ASN A 42 -13.41 3.17 -6.34
N GLY A 43 -12.17 2.89 -6.75
CA GLY A 43 -11.01 3.74 -6.48
C GLY A 43 -10.44 3.59 -5.07
N GLY A 44 -10.89 2.60 -4.31
CA GLY A 44 -10.42 2.26 -2.97
C GLY A 44 -11.54 1.79 -2.06
N ILE A 45 -11.23 1.72 -0.77
CA ILE A 45 -12.12 1.32 0.33
C ILE A 45 -11.88 2.23 1.53
N ASP A 46 -12.93 2.48 2.31
CA ASP A 46 -12.94 3.27 3.53
C ASP A 46 -12.41 2.46 4.73
N SER A 47 -12.20 3.17 5.83
CA SER A 47 -11.84 2.62 7.13
C SER A 47 -13.06 2.15 7.91
N GLU A 48 -12.86 1.14 8.75
CA GLU A 48 -13.86 0.68 9.73
C GLU A 48 -14.33 1.82 10.65
N ALA A 49 -13.48 2.81 10.94
CA ALA A 49 -13.85 3.93 11.80
C ALA A 49 -14.91 4.86 11.17
N ASN A 50 -14.91 5.02 9.84
CA ASN A 50 -15.83 5.90 9.12
C ASN A 50 -17.08 5.16 8.65
N TYR A 51 -16.92 3.89 8.27
CA TYR A 51 -18.01 3.01 7.85
C TYR A 51 -18.02 1.73 8.69
N PRO A 52 -18.51 1.79 9.95
CA PRO A 52 -18.42 0.65 10.88
C PRO A 52 -19.32 -0.52 10.50
N TYR A 53 -18.91 -1.72 10.87
CA TYR A 53 -19.69 -2.94 10.72
C TYR A 53 -20.98 -2.93 11.57
N THR A 54 -22.11 -3.24 10.92
CA THR A 54 -23.44 -3.32 11.55
C THR A 54 -23.97 -4.75 11.60
N GLY A 55 -23.33 -5.68 10.88
CA GLY A 55 -23.74 -7.09 10.83
C GLY A 55 -25.03 -7.34 10.05
N GLN A 56 -25.46 -6.37 9.24
CA GLN A 56 -26.65 -6.44 8.40
C GLN A 56 -26.33 -5.76 7.09
N ALA A 57 -26.90 -6.23 5.97
CA ALA A 57 -26.87 -5.45 4.75
C ALA A 57 -27.84 -4.29 4.92
N ASP A 58 -27.32 -3.08 5.03
CA ASP A 58 -28.15 -1.90 4.91
C ASP A 58 -28.64 -1.92 3.46
N SER A 59 -29.96 -1.93 3.25
CA SER A 59 -30.56 -2.07 1.90
C SER A 59 -30.13 -1.00 0.88
N VAL A 60 -29.29 -0.02 1.28
CA VAL A 60 -28.78 1.07 0.46
C VAL A 60 -27.36 1.44 0.89
N CYS A 61 -26.41 1.39 -0.06
CA CYS A 61 -25.06 1.94 0.08
C CYS A 61 -25.06 3.41 0.56
N ASN A 62 -24.30 3.71 1.61
CA ASN A 62 -24.14 5.08 2.09
C ASN A 62 -23.08 5.84 1.27
N THR A 63 -23.52 6.41 0.17
CA THR A 63 -22.66 7.17 -0.78
C THR A 63 -21.86 8.31 -0.14
N THR A 64 -22.35 8.93 0.94
CA THR A 64 -21.60 9.99 1.63
C THR A 64 -20.39 9.44 2.40
N LYS A 65 -20.52 8.25 3.00
CA LYS A 65 -19.39 7.59 3.67
C LYS A 65 -18.44 6.97 2.64
N GLU A 66 -19.02 6.34 1.61
CA GLU A 66 -18.29 5.75 0.49
C GLU A 66 -17.31 6.75 -0.16
N GLU A 67 -17.57 8.05 -0.19
CA GLU A 67 -16.61 9.03 -0.77
C GLU A 67 -15.21 9.02 -0.11
N ILE A 68 -15.03 8.48 1.10
CA ILE A 68 -13.74 8.42 1.79
C ILE A 68 -12.97 7.14 1.41
N LYS A 69 -11.91 7.28 0.62
CA LYS A 69 -11.03 6.16 0.23
C LYS A 69 -9.70 6.23 0.97
N VAL A 70 -9.48 5.34 1.95
CA VAL A 70 -8.24 5.33 2.75
C VAL A 70 -7.19 4.37 2.20
N VAL A 71 -7.61 3.31 1.51
CA VAL A 71 -6.71 2.33 0.88
C VAL A 71 -7.23 1.97 -0.51
N SER A 72 -6.32 1.91 -1.48
CA SER A 72 -6.57 1.36 -2.82
C SER A 72 -5.67 0.17 -3.11
N ILE A 73 -6.04 -0.63 -4.09
CA ILE A 73 -5.24 -1.73 -4.64
C ILE A 73 -5.16 -1.56 -6.17
N ASP A 74 -4.13 -2.14 -6.79
CA ASP A 74 -3.85 -1.96 -8.22
C ASP A 74 -4.37 -3.12 -9.07
N GLY A 75 -4.71 -4.24 -8.42
CA GLY A 75 -5.15 -5.48 -9.04
C GLY A 75 -5.42 -6.56 -8.01
N TYR A 76 -5.70 -7.77 -8.48
CA TYR A 76 -5.70 -9.01 -7.71
C TYR A 76 -5.24 -10.17 -8.59
N GLU A 77 -4.89 -11.28 -7.97
CA GLU A 77 -4.54 -12.51 -8.64
C GLU A 77 -5.20 -13.70 -7.95
N ASP A 78 -5.68 -14.65 -8.76
CA ASP A 78 -6.08 -15.96 -8.29
C ASP A 78 -4.85 -16.86 -8.17
N VAL A 79 -4.82 -17.62 -7.07
CA VAL A 79 -3.78 -18.60 -6.81
C VAL A 79 -4.14 -19.90 -7.53
N ALA A 80 -3.16 -20.48 -8.22
CA ALA A 80 -3.34 -21.81 -8.81
C ALA A 80 -3.70 -22.84 -7.73
N THR A 81 -4.58 -23.80 -8.07
CA THR A 81 -5.15 -24.78 -7.13
C THR A 81 -4.13 -25.85 -6.70
N SER A 82 -3.17 -25.45 -5.88
CA SER A 82 -2.16 -26.33 -5.29
C SER A 82 -1.57 -25.72 -4.04
N GLU A 83 -1.23 -26.57 -3.06
CA GLU A 83 -0.57 -26.15 -1.83
C GLU A 83 0.72 -25.35 -2.08
N SER A 84 1.50 -25.74 -3.09
CA SER A 84 2.76 -25.05 -3.41
C SER A 84 2.56 -23.63 -3.92
N ALA A 85 1.49 -23.39 -4.68
CA ALA A 85 1.15 -22.05 -5.15
C ALA A 85 0.61 -21.20 -4.00
N LEU A 86 -0.25 -21.77 -3.15
CA LEU A 86 -0.73 -21.10 -1.95
C LEU A 86 0.42 -20.72 -1.02
N LEU A 87 1.39 -21.61 -0.80
CA LEU A 87 2.58 -21.31 -0.01
C LEU A 87 3.39 -20.16 -0.59
N CYS A 88 3.63 -20.17 -1.91
CA CYS A 88 4.34 -19.09 -2.58
C CYS A 88 3.66 -17.73 -2.40
N ALA A 89 2.32 -17.69 -2.44
CA ALA A 89 1.55 -16.46 -2.20
C ALA A 89 1.61 -16.03 -0.72
N VAL A 90 1.38 -16.97 0.21
CA VAL A 90 1.35 -16.71 1.67
C VAL A 90 2.70 -16.22 2.20
N VAL A 91 3.82 -16.66 1.62
CA VAL A 91 5.16 -16.16 1.96
C VAL A 91 5.30 -14.65 1.73
N GLN A 92 4.58 -14.10 0.75
CA GLN A 92 4.67 -12.69 0.38
C GLN A 92 3.67 -11.82 1.15
N GLN A 93 2.47 -12.33 1.41
CA GLN A 93 1.38 -11.58 2.04
C GLN A 93 0.26 -12.51 2.51
N PRO A 94 -0.66 -12.03 3.37
CA PRO A 94 -1.91 -12.75 3.64
C PRO A 94 -2.74 -12.98 2.37
N VAL A 95 -3.39 -14.15 2.29
CA VAL A 95 -4.18 -14.62 1.14
C VAL A 95 -5.59 -14.97 1.60
N SER A 96 -6.60 -14.49 0.88
CA SER A 96 -7.99 -14.87 1.11
C SER A 96 -8.25 -16.26 0.52
N VAL A 97 -8.89 -17.14 1.28
CA VAL A 97 -9.19 -18.51 0.85
C VAL A 97 -10.62 -18.91 1.21
N GLY A 98 -11.22 -19.76 0.39
CA GLY A 98 -12.46 -20.47 0.71
C GLY A 98 -12.16 -21.80 1.40
N ILE A 99 -13.00 -22.18 2.36
CA ILE A 99 -12.97 -23.49 3.03
C ILE A 99 -14.40 -24.02 3.23
N ASP A 100 -14.52 -25.33 3.44
CA ASP A 100 -15.71 -25.90 4.10
C ASP A 100 -15.56 -25.76 5.63
N GLY A 101 -16.40 -24.92 6.23
CA GLY A 101 -16.50 -24.71 7.68
C GLY A 101 -17.72 -25.37 8.32
N SER A 102 -18.48 -26.18 7.57
CA SER A 102 -19.79 -26.70 7.97
C SER A 102 -19.73 -27.83 9.00
N SER A 103 -18.59 -28.52 9.13
CA SER A 103 -18.47 -29.69 10.01
C SER A 103 -18.54 -29.31 11.50
N LEU A 104 -19.13 -30.20 12.31
CA LEU A 104 -19.36 -29.93 13.73
C LEU A 104 -18.05 -29.75 14.52
N ASP A 105 -17.02 -30.51 14.18
CA ASP A 105 -15.71 -30.43 14.81
C ASP A 105 -14.96 -29.15 14.45
N PHE A 106 -15.20 -28.58 13.26
CA PHE A 106 -14.72 -27.25 12.89
C PHE A 106 -15.44 -26.17 13.71
N GLN A 107 -16.78 -26.22 13.77
CA GLN A 107 -17.56 -25.26 14.56
C GLN A 107 -17.19 -25.27 16.05
N LEU A 108 -16.86 -26.44 16.61
CA LEU A 108 -16.47 -26.62 18.01
C LEU A 108 -14.95 -26.57 18.25
N TYR A 109 -14.16 -26.18 17.25
CA TYR A 109 -12.70 -26.12 17.37
C TYR A 109 -12.26 -25.17 18.50
N THR A 110 -11.32 -25.64 19.32
CA THR A 110 -10.76 -24.88 20.46
C THR A 110 -9.23 -24.82 20.46
N GLY A 111 -8.54 -25.65 19.66
CA GLY A 111 -7.07 -25.64 19.59
C GLY A 111 -6.45 -26.88 18.96
N GLY A 112 -5.15 -26.79 18.69
CA GLY A 112 -4.36 -27.84 18.03
C GLY A 112 -4.21 -27.62 16.53
N ILE A 113 -3.64 -28.59 15.83
CA ILE A 113 -3.63 -28.60 14.36
C ILE A 113 -4.86 -29.37 13.92
N TYR A 114 -5.78 -28.66 13.28
CA TYR A 114 -7.02 -29.19 12.73
C TYR A 114 -6.75 -30.03 11.48
N ASP A 115 -7.31 -31.24 11.47
CA ASP A 115 -7.24 -32.24 10.39
C ASP A 115 -8.51 -33.10 10.48
N GLY A 116 -9.65 -32.41 10.55
CA GLY A 116 -10.94 -32.96 10.94
C GLY A 116 -11.83 -33.39 9.78
N ASP A 117 -13.13 -33.43 10.04
CA ASP A 117 -14.14 -34.04 9.16
C ASP A 117 -14.70 -33.11 8.08
N CYS A 118 -14.19 -31.88 7.94
CA CYS A 118 -14.58 -30.97 6.87
C CYS A 118 -14.36 -31.59 5.47
N SER A 119 -15.21 -31.24 4.52
CA SER A 119 -15.15 -31.72 3.14
C SER A 119 -13.88 -31.21 2.44
N GLY A 120 -13.22 -32.12 1.72
CA GLY A 120 -12.14 -31.78 0.79
C GLY A 120 -12.64 -31.45 -0.63
N ASN A 121 -13.95 -31.35 -0.83
CA ASN A 121 -14.56 -31.06 -2.13
C ASN A 121 -14.75 -29.54 -2.32
N PRO A 122 -14.22 -28.94 -3.40
CA PRO A 122 -14.38 -27.51 -3.68
C PRO A 122 -15.84 -27.04 -3.78
N ASP A 123 -16.76 -27.93 -4.18
CA ASP A 123 -18.18 -27.58 -4.31
C ASP A 123 -18.89 -27.40 -2.95
N ASP A 124 -18.25 -27.83 -1.85
CA ASP A 124 -18.79 -27.73 -0.48
C ASP A 124 -18.23 -26.51 0.28
N ILE A 125 -17.40 -25.67 -0.37
CA ILE A 125 -16.89 -24.44 0.24
C ILE A 125 -18.04 -23.50 0.58
N ASP A 126 -18.12 -23.09 1.84
CA ASP A 126 -19.18 -22.25 2.38
C ASP A 126 -18.68 -21.02 3.16
N HIS A 127 -17.37 -20.92 3.40
CA HIS A 127 -16.81 -19.90 4.27
C HIS A 127 -15.49 -19.32 3.76
N ALA A 128 -15.40 -17.99 3.72
CA ALA A 128 -14.20 -17.26 3.33
C ALA A 128 -13.38 -16.84 4.57
N VAL A 129 -12.08 -17.13 4.56
CA VAL A 129 -11.14 -16.86 5.65
C VAL A 129 -9.82 -16.32 5.13
N LEU A 130 -8.91 -15.93 6.03
CA LEU A 130 -7.63 -15.34 5.66
C LEU A 130 -6.46 -16.19 6.17
N VAL A 131 -5.64 -16.73 5.26
CA VAL A 131 -4.36 -17.33 5.62
C VAL A 131 -3.35 -16.22 5.86
N VAL A 132 -2.83 -16.12 7.08
CA VAL A 132 -1.90 -15.05 7.49
C VAL A 132 -0.47 -15.57 7.70
N GLY A 133 -0.26 -16.86 7.56
CA GLY A 133 1.05 -17.49 7.69
C GLY A 133 0.98 -19.01 7.71
N TYR A 134 2.10 -19.63 8.05
CA TYR A 134 2.26 -21.07 8.12
C TYR A 134 3.31 -21.42 9.18
N GLY A 135 3.32 -22.69 9.61
CA GLY A 135 4.27 -23.19 10.59
C GLY A 135 4.47 -24.69 10.52
N GLN A 136 5.21 -25.18 11.51
CA GLN A 136 5.45 -26.60 11.75
C GLN A 136 5.53 -26.85 13.26
N GLN A 137 4.87 -27.89 13.74
CA GLN A 137 4.95 -28.35 15.13
C GLN A 137 4.99 -29.88 15.16
N GLY A 138 6.03 -30.44 15.78
CA GLY A 138 6.15 -31.89 15.96
C GLY A 138 6.22 -32.69 14.65
N GLY A 139 6.72 -32.07 13.57
CA GLY A 139 6.75 -32.68 12.23
C GLY A 139 5.44 -32.55 11.44
N THR A 140 4.42 -31.91 11.99
CA THR A 140 3.18 -31.58 11.29
C THR A 140 3.21 -30.13 10.84
N ASP A 141 3.06 -29.93 9.54
CA ASP A 141 2.97 -28.62 8.93
C ASP A 141 1.54 -28.09 9.01
N TYR A 142 1.36 -26.77 9.17
CA TYR A 142 0.04 -26.14 9.21
C TYR A 142 0.00 -24.73 8.61
N TRP A 143 -1.18 -24.32 8.17
CA TRP A 143 -1.58 -22.95 7.87
C TRP A 143 -2.03 -22.23 9.15
N ILE A 144 -1.75 -20.94 9.27
CA ILE A 144 -2.31 -20.07 10.31
C ILE A 144 -3.44 -19.27 9.66
N VAL A 145 -4.68 -19.55 10.07
CA VAL A 145 -5.87 -19.00 9.44
C VAL A 145 -6.60 -18.12 10.44
N LYS A 146 -6.86 -16.87 10.05
CA LYS A 146 -7.70 -15.92 10.79
C LYS A 146 -9.16 -16.13 10.40
N ASN A 147 -10.02 -16.34 11.39
CA ASN A 147 -11.46 -16.47 11.22
C ASN A 147 -12.19 -15.16 11.60
N SER A 148 -13.49 -15.09 11.32
CA SER A 148 -14.38 -13.95 11.57
C SER A 148 -15.43 -14.21 12.65
N TRP A 149 -15.30 -15.28 13.44
CA TRP A 149 -16.26 -15.67 14.49
C TRP A 149 -15.91 -15.19 15.91
N GLY A 150 -15.13 -14.11 16.00
CA GLY A 150 -14.70 -13.54 17.28
C GLY A 150 -13.57 -14.31 17.97
N THR A 151 -13.09 -13.76 19.08
CA THR A 151 -11.89 -14.26 19.78
C THR A 151 -12.17 -15.45 20.69
N ASP A 152 -13.43 -15.71 21.03
CA ASP A 152 -13.82 -16.84 21.90
C ASP A 152 -13.80 -18.17 21.15
N TRP A 153 -13.81 -18.12 19.82
CA TRP A 153 -13.69 -19.30 18.96
C TRP A 153 -12.22 -19.65 18.68
N GLY A 154 -11.91 -20.95 18.70
CA GLY A 154 -10.57 -21.45 18.39
C GLY A 154 -9.47 -20.88 19.27
N MET A 155 -8.34 -20.55 18.65
CA MET A 155 -7.17 -20.00 19.32
C MET A 155 -7.15 -18.48 19.16
N GLN A 156 -7.94 -17.77 19.96
CA GLN A 156 -8.11 -16.31 19.89
C GLN A 156 -8.64 -15.84 18.51
N GLY A 157 -9.59 -16.58 17.93
CA GLY A 157 -10.14 -16.32 16.59
C GLY A 157 -9.32 -16.91 15.44
N TYR A 158 -8.29 -17.70 15.73
CA TYR A 158 -7.47 -18.40 14.73
C TYR A 158 -7.63 -19.91 14.80
N ILE A 159 -7.35 -20.57 13.69
CA ILE A 159 -7.24 -22.02 13.56
C ILE A 159 -5.94 -22.38 12.84
N TYR A 160 -5.31 -23.48 13.26
CA TYR A 160 -4.19 -24.05 12.54
C TYR A 160 -4.70 -25.22 11.72
N ILE A 161 -4.70 -25.10 10.39
CA ILE A 161 -5.20 -26.17 9.49
C ILE A 161 -4.00 -26.94 8.95
N ARG A 162 -4.03 -28.28 9.03
CA ARG A 162 -2.93 -29.12 8.56
C ARG A 162 -2.65 -28.89 7.07
N ARG A 163 -1.37 -28.77 6.71
CA ARG A 163 -0.88 -28.73 5.33
C ARG A 163 0.07 -29.91 5.06
N ASN A 164 0.49 -30.07 3.82
CA ASN A 164 1.29 -31.18 3.29
C ASN A 164 0.61 -32.55 3.50
N THR A 165 -0.71 -32.62 3.31
CA THR A 165 -1.50 -33.86 3.50
C THR A 165 -1.55 -34.74 2.25
N GLY A 166 -1.21 -34.20 1.08
CA GLY A 166 -1.36 -34.89 -0.21
C GLY A 166 -2.80 -34.93 -0.72
N LEU A 167 -3.74 -34.23 -0.05
CA LEU A 167 -5.08 -34.01 -0.57
C LEU A 167 -5.03 -33.06 -1.78
N PRO A 168 -5.84 -33.28 -2.83
CA PRO A 168 -5.79 -32.50 -4.06
C PRO A 168 -6.09 -31.00 -3.84
N TYR A 169 -6.90 -30.67 -2.83
CA TYR A 169 -7.31 -29.30 -2.51
C TYR A 169 -6.98 -28.92 -1.06
N GLY A 170 -6.11 -29.66 -0.40
CA GLY A 170 -5.81 -29.47 1.02
C GLY A 170 -6.97 -29.86 1.95
N VAL A 171 -6.76 -29.68 3.25
CA VAL A 171 -7.79 -29.90 4.27
C VAL A 171 -8.86 -28.81 4.16
N CYS A 172 -10.13 -29.18 4.25
CA CYS A 172 -11.29 -28.31 4.04
C CYS A 172 -11.34 -27.61 2.67
N ALA A 173 -10.72 -28.20 1.65
CA ALA A 173 -10.60 -27.61 0.31
C ALA A 173 -9.87 -26.25 0.25
N ILE A 174 -9.02 -25.93 1.24
CA ILE A 174 -8.35 -24.63 1.38
C ILE A 174 -7.51 -24.18 0.17
N ASP A 175 -7.01 -25.11 -0.65
CA ASP A 175 -6.21 -24.78 -1.84
C ASP A 175 -7.08 -24.54 -3.09
N ALA A 176 -8.40 -24.74 -3.01
CA ALA A 176 -9.29 -24.75 -4.18
C ALA A 176 -9.73 -23.35 -4.64
N MET A 177 -9.86 -22.41 -3.72
CA MET A 177 -10.35 -21.06 -4.00
C MET A 177 -9.52 -20.08 -3.19
N ALA A 178 -8.48 -19.52 -3.80
CA ALA A 178 -7.57 -18.61 -3.13
C ALA A 178 -7.24 -17.43 -4.05
N SER A 179 -7.27 -16.22 -3.50
CA SER A 179 -6.95 -15.01 -4.24
C SER A 179 -6.36 -13.94 -3.31
N TYR A 180 -5.59 -13.02 -3.88
CA TYR A 180 -5.00 -11.93 -3.11
C TYR A 180 -4.96 -10.62 -3.90
N PRO A 181 -5.10 -9.46 -3.22
CA PRO A 181 -4.98 -8.17 -3.87
C PRO A 181 -3.50 -7.83 -4.08
N THR A 182 -3.20 -7.13 -5.17
CA THR A 182 -1.87 -6.61 -5.47
C THR A 182 -1.82 -5.10 -5.23
N LYS A 183 -0.72 -4.63 -4.66
CA LYS A 183 -0.47 -3.19 -4.45
C LYS A 183 1.00 -2.90 -4.72
N GLN A 184 1.25 -2.05 -5.70
CA GLN A 184 2.59 -1.58 -6.02
C GLN A 184 3.04 -0.59 -4.95
N PHE A 185 4.35 -0.60 -4.66
CA PHE A 185 4.95 0.47 -3.88
C PHE A 185 4.75 1.78 -4.63
N ALA A 186 3.92 2.67 -4.10
CA ALA A 186 3.98 4.06 -4.50
C ALA A 186 5.36 4.56 -4.03
N PRO A 187 6.30 4.93 -4.93
CA PRO A 187 7.46 5.66 -4.49
C PRO A 187 6.95 6.87 -3.72
N ALA A 188 7.50 7.12 -2.53
CA ALA A 188 7.15 8.30 -1.73
C ALA A 188 7.07 9.49 -2.68
N ALA A 189 5.88 10.10 -2.78
CA ALA A 189 5.64 11.18 -3.73
C ALA A 189 6.81 12.15 -3.59
N THR A 190 7.56 12.38 -4.67
CA THR A 190 8.65 13.34 -4.65
C THR A 190 8.06 14.62 -4.05
N PRO A 191 8.63 15.16 -2.95
CA PRO A 191 8.12 16.39 -2.39
C PRO A 191 8.02 17.42 -3.51
N PRO A 192 6.94 18.22 -3.57
CA PRO A 192 6.78 19.21 -4.62
C PRO A 192 8.07 20.00 -4.72
N SER A 193 8.59 20.11 -5.95
CA SER A 193 9.83 20.84 -6.21
C SER A 193 9.77 22.19 -5.49
N PRO A 194 10.80 22.58 -4.72
CA PRO A 194 10.76 23.84 -3.99
C PRO A 194 10.44 24.96 -4.98
N ALA A 195 9.51 25.85 -4.58
CA ALA A 195 9.13 26.98 -5.41
C ALA A 195 10.39 27.70 -5.93
N PRO A 196 10.42 28.12 -7.20
CA PRO A 196 11.56 28.83 -7.74
C PRO A 196 11.90 30.02 -6.83
N PRO A 197 13.20 30.26 -6.55
CA PRO A 197 13.59 31.35 -5.68
C PRO A 197 13.03 32.67 -6.23
N PRO A 198 12.62 33.60 -5.34
CA PRO A 198 12.19 34.92 -5.79
C PRO A 198 13.27 35.56 -6.66
N PRO A 199 12.89 36.34 -7.69
CA PRO A 199 13.84 36.98 -8.58
C PRO A 199 14.83 37.82 -7.78
N SER A 200 16.11 37.69 -8.11
CA SER A 200 17.18 38.45 -7.44
C SER A 200 16.93 39.95 -7.57
N PRO A 201 17.21 40.74 -6.52
CA PRO A 201 17.10 42.20 -6.62
C PRO A 201 18.04 42.74 -7.71
N PRO A 202 17.65 43.83 -8.39
CA PRO A 202 18.48 44.42 -9.43
C PRO A 202 19.84 44.86 -8.86
N PRO A 203 20.91 44.78 -9.67
CA PRO A 203 22.24 45.15 -9.22
C PRO A 203 22.29 46.64 -8.84
N PRO A 204 23.09 47.01 -7.83
CA PRO A 204 23.27 48.41 -7.44
C PRO A 204 23.87 49.21 -8.60
N PRO A 205 23.55 50.52 -8.69
CA PRO A 205 24.09 51.38 -9.74
C PRO A 205 25.62 51.44 -9.67
N THR A 206 26.25 51.51 -10.84
CA THR A 206 27.69 51.59 -10.98
C THR A 206 28.25 52.87 -10.35
N PRO A 207 29.38 52.80 -9.61
CA PRO A 207 30.04 54.00 -9.07
C PRO A 207 30.48 54.95 -10.19
N PRO A 208 30.45 56.28 -9.96
CA PRO A 208 30.98 57.23 -10.93
C PRO A 208 32.49 57.05 -11.12
N SER A 209 32.93 57.17 -12.38
CA SER A 209 34.35 57.10 -12.74
C SER A 209 35.18 58.19 -12.05
N PRO A 210 36.42 57.89 -11.62
CA PRO A 210 37.27 58.85 -10.95
C PRO A 210 37.74 59.95 -11.91
N SER A 211 37.84 61.17 -11.38
CA SER A 211 38.33 62.34 -12.11
C SER A 211 39.87 62.30 -12.29
N PRO A 212 40.42 62.84 -13.40
CA PRO A 212 41.86 62.90 -13.64
C PRO A 212 42.62 63.68 -12.55
N SER A 213 43.85 63.26 -12.24
CA SER A 213 44.73 63.94 -11.28
C SER A 213 45.59 65.00 -11.98
N GLN A 214 45.68 66.21 -11.41
CA GLN A 214 46.59 67.27 -11.88
C GLN A 214 48.01 67.05 -11.37
N CYS A 215 49.02 67.18 -12.23
CA CYS A 215 50.43 67.01 -11.88
C CYS A 215 51.31 68.22 -12.26
N GLY A 216 50.71 69.40 -12.41
CA GLY A 216 51.42 70.66 -12.67
C GLY A 216 50.50 71.69 -13.32
N ASP A 217 51.02 72.89 -13.59
CA ASP A 217 50.21 74.00 -14.11
C ASP A 217 49.62 73.75 -15.52
N TYR A 218 50.20 72.81 -16.29
CA TYR A 218 49.77 72.52 -17.66
C TYR A 218 49.83 71.02 -18.06
N SER A 219 49.91 70.09 -17.10
CA SER A 219 50.05 68.64 -17.38
C SER A 219 49.00 67.80 -16.63
N TYR A 220 48.34 66.88 -17.35
CA TYR A 220 47.29 65.98 -16.84
C TYR A 220 47.58 64.53 -17.26
N CYS A 221 47.26 63.55 -16.39
CA CYS A 221 47.31 62.13 -16.71
C CYS A 221 45.91 61.51 -16.88
N PRO A 222 45.76 60.47 -17.72
CA PRO A 222 44.59 59.58 -17.68
C PRO A 222 44.39 58.95 -16.30
N SER A 223 43.17 58.52 -16.00
CA SER A 223 42.73 58.04 -14.68
C SER A 223 43.47 56.81 -14.13
N ASP A 224 44.28 56.16 -14.95
CA ASP A 224 44.90 54.86 -14.76
C ASP A 224 46.44 54.84 -14.90
N GLU A 225 47.09 56.02 -14.98
CA GLU A 225 48.56 56.13 -15.03
C GLU A 225 49.14 56.78 -13.76
N THR A 226 50.31 56.28 -13.31
CA THR A 226 50.98 56.70 -12.06
C THR A 226 52.17 57.63 -12.28
N CYS A 227 52.49 58.02 -13.52
CA CYS A 227 53.56 58.97 -13.85
C CYS A 227 53.14 59.86 -15.02
N CYS A 228 53.19 61.18 -14.85
CA CYS A 228 52.83 62.14 -15.90
C CYS A 228 54.03 62.57 -16.74
N CYS A 229 53.82 62.63 -18.04
CA CYS A 229 54.82 63.08 -18.98
C CYS A 229 55.00 64.61 -18.91
N LEU A 230 56.21 65.07 -18.63
CA LEU A 230 56.49 66.51 -18.50
C LEU A 230 56.98 67.12 -19.81
N VAL A 231 57.74 66.40 -20.63
CA VAL A 231 58.21 66.86 -21.95
C VAL A 231 58.21 65.72 -22.96
N GLU A 232 57.63 65.94 -24.15
CA GLU A 232 57.63 64.97 -25.25
C GLU A 232 58.61 65.41 -26.35
N LEU A 233 59.59 64.56 -26.71
CA LEU A 233 60.54 64.84 -27.79
C LEU A 233 60.71 63.61 -28.69
N GLY A 234 60.26 63.70 -29.93
CA GLY A 234 60.39 62.60 -30.91
C GLY A 234 59.58 61.34 -30.56
N GLY A 235 58.44 61.47 -29.86
CA GLY A 235 57.58 60.35 -29.48
C GLY A 235 58.02 59.58 -28.23
N PHE A 236 58.98 60.12 -27.48
CA PHE A 236 59.39 59.61 -26.17
C PHE A 236 59.13 60.66 -25.09
N CYS A 237 58.66 60.20 -23.93
CA CYS A 237 58.47 61.01 -22.76
C CYS A 237 59.77 61.12 -21.94
N LEU A 238 60.21 62.35 -21.63
CA LEU A 238 61.38 62.66 -20.80
C LEU A 238 61.00 63.11 -19.39
#